data_AF-A0A0N4VNA3-F1
#
_entry.id   AF-A0A0N4VNA3-F1
#
_cell.length_a   1.000
_cell.length_b   1.000
_cell.length_c   1.000
_cell.angle_alpha   90.00
_cell.angle_beta   90.00
_cell.angle_gamma   90.00
#
_symmetry.space_group_name_H-M   'P 1'
#
loop_
_entity.id
_entity.type
_entity.pdbx_description
1 polymer ?
#
loop_
_entity_poly.entity_id
_entity_poly.type
_entity_poly.pdbx_seq_one_letter_code
_entity_poly.pdbx_strand_id
1 'polypeptide(L)' 'MLYLEDFLELIEHLPNELRERCTDLRMLDLKVQSGLDQINKAVKEYFEQSPGLSREEQERRFSKIKEVCF' A
#
# COMPACT_ATOMS: atom_id res chain seq x y z
N MET A 1 -33.61 -25.50 18.94
CA MET A 1 -33.14 -25.05 20.28
C MET A 1 -32.47 -23.71 20.03
N LEU A 2 -33.19 -22.59 20.24
CA LEU A 2 -32.85 -21.30 19.60
C LEU A 2 -31.38 -20.87 19.73
N TYR A 3 -30.78 -20.97 20.92
CA TYR A 3 -29.38 -20.56 21.12
C TYR A 3 -28.37 -21.31 20.23
N LEU A 4 -28.58 -22.60 19.97
CA LEU A 4 -27.66 -23.38 19.13
C LEU A 4 -27.81 -23.03 17.66
N GLU A 5 -29.03 -22.73 17.22
CA GLU A 5 -29.32 -22.30 15.85
C GLU A 5 -28.66 -20.95 15.56
N ASP A 6 -28.76 -20.00 16.49
CA ASP A 6 -28.11 -18.68 16.36
C ASP A 6 -26.57 -18.79 16.30
N PHE A 7 -25.95 -19.67 17.10
CA PHE A 7 -24.50 -19.89 17.03
C PHE A 7 -24.06 -20.57 15.72
N LEU A 8 -24.88 -21.48 15.19
CA LEU A 8 -24.59 -22.15 13.91
C LEU A 8 -24.66 -21.16 12.76
N GLU A 9 -25.66 -20.27 12.73
CA GLU A 9 -25.77 -19.21 11.73
C GLU A 9 -24.56 -18.28 11.73
N LEU A 10 -24.08 -17.87 12.92
CA LEU A 10 -22.85 -17.07 13.05
C LEU A 10 -21.60 -17.80 12.52
N ILE A 11 -21.47 -19.11 12.80
CA ILE A 11 -20.36 -19.92 12.31
C ILE A 11 -20.42 -20.12 10.78
N GLU A 12 -21.62 -20.15 10.19
CA GLU A 12 -21.77 -20.26 8.73
C GLU A 12 -21.29 -19.00 8.00
N HIS A 13 -21.49 -17.81 8.59
CA HIS A 13 -21.05 -16.55 7.98
C HIS A 13 -19.58 -16.23 8.20
N LEU A 14 -19.00 -16.64 9.33
CA LEU A 14 -17.63 -16.31 9.73
C LEU A 14 -16.55 -16.62 8.68
N PRO A 15 -16.55 -17.78 7.97
CA PRO A 15 -15.55 -18.07 6.94
C PRO A 15 -15.57 -17.08 5.77
N ASN A 16 -16.75 -16.58 5.39
CA ASN A 16 -16.89 -15.63 4.31
C ASN A 16 -16.40 -14.25 4.74
N GLU A 17 -16.77 -13.79 5.93
CA GLU A 17 -16.29 -12.53 6.49
C GLU A 17 -14.75 -12.53 6.62
N LEU A 18 -14.17 -13.60 7.15
CA LEU A 18 -12.72 -13.75 7.24
C LEU A 18 -12.05 -13.70 5.87
N ARG A 19 -12.64 -14.36 4.86
CA ARG A 19 -12.12 -14.33 3.50
C ARG A 19 -12.10 -12.92 2.95
N GLU A 20 -13.19 -12.17 3.08
CA GLU A 20 -13.29 -10.79 2.62
C GLU A 20 -12.23 -9.91 3.30
N ARG A 21 -12.09 -10.00 4.63
CA ARG A 21 -11.06 -9.26 5.36
C ARG A 21 -9.65 -9.64 4.94
N CYS A 22 -9.39 -10.91 4.67
CA CYS A 22 -8.08 -11.35 4.17
C CYS A 22 -7.81 -10.83 2.74
N THR A 23 -8.83 -10.76 1.89
CA THR A 23 -8.74 -10.15 0.56
C THR A 23 -8.43 -8.66 0.64
N ASP A 24 -9.11 -7.93 1.53
CA ASP A 24 -8.84 -6.50 1.78
C ASP A 24 -7.41 -6.27 2.25
N LEU A 25 -6.94 -7.07 3.23
CA LEU A 25 -5.58 -7.00 3.73
C LEU A 25 -4.55 -7.25 2.63
N ARG A 26 -4.78 -8.25 1.78
CA ARG A 26 -3.88 -8.53 0.65
C ARG A 26 -3.89 -7.40 -0.38
N MET A 27 -5.02 -6.76 -0.61
CA MET A 27 -5.10 -5.61 -1.51
C MET A 27 -4.34 -4.40 -0.93
N LEU A 28 -4.44 -4.17 0.38
CA LEU A 28 -3.68 -3.13 1.06
C LEU A 28 -2.17 -3.40 0.96
N ASP A 29 -1.74 -4.63 1.20
CA ASP A 29 -0.34 -5.04 1.07
C ASP A 29 0.20 -4.79 -0.36
N LEU A 30 -0.56 -5.15 -1.39
CA LEU A 30 -0.20 -4.86 -2.78
C LEU A 30 -0.09 -3.36 -3.08
N LYS A 31 -0.98 -2.53 -2.51
CA LYS A 31 -0.91 -1.06 -2.67
C LYS A 31 0.34 -0.50 -2.00
N VAL A 32 0.67 -0.97 -0.80
CA VAL A 32 1.90 -0.57 -0.09
C VAL A 32 3.13 -0.96 -0.89
N GLN A 33 3.21 -2.21 -1.38
CA GLN A 33 4.32 -2.68 -2.21
C GLN A 33 4.48 -1.82 -3.47
N SER A 34 3.38 -1.53 -4.18
CA SER A 34 3.43 -0.65 -5.36
C SER A 34 3.92 0.76 -5.03
N GLY A 35 3.50 1.32 -3.88
CA GLY A 35 3.98 2.61 -3.40
C GLY A 35 5.48 2.60 -3.10
N LEU A 36 5.97 1.56 -2.41
CA LEU A 36 7.40 1.37 -2.12
C LEU A 36 8.23 1.26 -3.40
N ASP A 37 7.75 0.50 -4.40
CA ASP A 37 8.43 0.36 -5.69
C ASP A 37 8.52 1.70 -6.44
N GLN A 38 7.45 2.50 -6.42
CA GLN A 38 7.44 3.83 -7.04
C GLN A 38 8.44 4.77 -6.35
N ILE A 39 8.48 4.78 -5.01
CA ILE A 39 9.43 5.57 -4.24
C ILE A 39 10.86 5.13 -4.57
N ASN A 40 11.15 3.83 -4.53
CA ASN A 40 12.48 3.30 -4.84
C ASN A 40 12.94 3.68 -6.26
N LYS A 41 12.03 3.62 -7.23
CA LYS A 41 12.30 4.05 -8.60
C LYS A 41 12.60 5.55 -8.68
N ALA A 42 11.78 6.39 -8.05
CA ALA A 42 11.98 7.84 -8.03
C ALA A 42 13.30 8.25 -7.36
N VAL A 43 13.66 7.59 -6.26
CA VAL A 43 14.93 7.80 -5.55
C VAL A 43 16.11 7.40 -6.44
N LYS A 44 16.04 6.24 -7.09
CA LYS A 44 17.09 5.78 -8.00
C LYS A 44 17.28 6.73 -9.19
N GLU A 45 16.18 7.13 -9.84
CA GLU A 45 16.20 8.10 -10.94
C GLU A 45 16.77 9.46 -10.51
N TYR A 46 16.45 9.90 -9.28
CA TYR A 46 17.02 11.12 -8.72
C TYR A 46 18.55 11.02 -8.60
N PHE A 47 19.09 9.96 -8.01
CA PHE A 47 20.54 9.80 -7.84
C PHE A 47 21.28 9.60 -9.17
N GLU A 48 20.69 8.89 -10.13
CA GLU A 48 21.29 8.67 -11.46
C GLU A 48 21.32 9.96 -12.30
N GLN A 49 20.30 10.82 -12.20
CA GLN A 49 20.19 12.03 -13.02
C GLN A 49 20.72 13.29 -12.33
N SER A 50 20.90 13.27 -11.00
CA SER A 50 21.43 14.37 -10.19
C SER A 50 22.70 15.02 -10.76
N PRO A 51 23.75 14.28 -11.18
CA PRO A 51 24.98 14.91 -11.67
C PRO A 51 24.82 15.72 -12.98
N GLY A 52 23.70 15.58 -13.70
CA GLY A 52 23.42 16.34 -14.93
C GLY A 52 22.31 17.39 -14.81
N LEU A 53 21.70 17.55 -13.64
CA LEU A 53 20.51 18.40 -13.43
C LEU A 53 20.87 19.75 -12.80
N SER A 54 20.13 20.80 -13.19
CA SER A 54 20.16 22.09 -12.50
C SER A 54 19.67 21.95 -11.06
N ARG A 55 20.22 22.77 -10.16
CA ARG A 55 19.88 22.80 -8.73
C ARG A 55 18.39 22.96 -8.47
N GLU A 56 17.69 23.76 -9.29
CA GLU A 56 16.23 23.93 -9.19
C GLU A 56 15.45 22.64 -9.51
N GLU A 57 15.86 21.88 -10.52
CA GLU A 57 15.15 20.64 -10.89
C GLU A 57 15.48 19.50 -9.91
N GLN A 58 16.68 19.51 -9.30
CA GLN A 58 16.99 18.64 -8.18
C GLN A 58 16.07 18.93 -6.98
N GLU A 59 15.93 20.20 -6.58
CA GLU A 59 15.06 20.60 -5.47
C GLU A 59 13.58 20.27 -5.75
N ARG A 60 13.11 20.45 -6.99
CA ARG A 60 11.75 20.08 -7.39
C ARG A 60 11.49 18.58 -7.27
N ARG A 61 12.41 17.75 -7.77
CA ARG A 61 12.30 16.29 -7.70
C ARG A 61 12.43 15.77 -6.27
N PHE A 62 13.34 16.35 -5.49
CA PHE A 62 13.49 16.03 -4.08
C PHE A 62 12.22 16.38 -3.28
N SER A 63 11.61 17.53 -3.55
CA SER A 63 10.33 17.93 -2.93
C SER A 63 9.21 16.94 -3.28
N LYS A 64 9.16 16.50 -4.54
CA LYS A 64 8.17 15.51 -4.99
C LYS A 64 8.34 14.14 -4.34
N ILE A 65 9.59 13.68 -4.13
CA ILE A 65 9.86 12.45 -3.38
C ILE A 65 9.44 12.61 -1.91
N LYS A 66 9.68 13.80 -1.32
CA LYS A 66 9.30 14.09 0.07
C LYS A 66 7.78 14.08 0.28
N GLU A 67 7.00 14.62 -0.66
CA GLU A 67 5.53 14.59 -0.63
C GLU A 67 4.92 13.18 -0.78
N VAL A 68 5.65 12.24 -1.39
CA VAL A 68 5.16 10.86 -1.56
C VAL A 68 5.54 9.97 -0.36
N CYS A 69 6.62 10.30 0.34
CA CYS A 69 7.06 9.56 1.54
C CYS A 69 6.38 10.00 2.84
N PHE A 70 5.78 11.20 2.90
CA PHE A 70 5.18 11.80 4.09
C PHE A 70 3.77 12.30 3.80
#